data_AF-A0A0G0IDN3-F1
#
_entry.id   AF-A0A0G0IDN3-F1
#
_cell.length_a   1.000
_cell.length_b   1.000
_cell.length_c   1.000
_cell.angle_alpha   90.00
_cell.angle_beta   90.00
_cell.angle_gamma   90.00
#
_symmetry.space_group_name_H-M   'P 1'
#
loop_
_entity.id
_entity.type
_entity.pdbx_description
1 polymer ?
#
loop_
_entity_poly.entity_id
_entity_poly.type
_entity_poly.pdbx_seq_one_letter_code
_entity_poly.pdbx_strand_id
1 'polypeptide(L)'
;MVLYEKESYEIRGAVFDVYKELGCGHKESVYQKALLKSLIDRKLKAEREKRLDVFFKKEKVGTYVPDFLVNNEIIMEVKAKPEIKKQDVEQFWHYLTSTNYKLGFLVNFGKAGGVQIVRRVYDLSRNKNAFSSASNSASFRVIHGYVALMSLLVVGAAGLAVSISLILFGVGSTRSSFVIEQSGQSKNIANACAEEALKKIRNSLAYTGNGNLTLGQGTCSYAVSAGSGQARTITVSATAGTAPRTITRKIQISISQITPRINVSSWQEIP
;
A
#
# COMPACT_ATOMS: atom_id res chain seq x y z
N MET A 1 31.39 -32.87 26.46
CA MET A 1 31.96 -32.23 25.26
C MET A 1 31.55 -30.76 25.26
N VAL A 2 32.50 -29.82 25.26
CA VAL A 2 32.19 -28.39 25.21
C VAL A 2 31.84 -28.03 23.77
N LEU A 3 30.64 -27.49 23.53
CA LEU A 3 30.22 -27.07 22.20
C LEU A 3 31.06 -25.85 21.74
N TYR A 4 31.66 -25.91 20.56
CA TYR A 4 32.51 -24.85 19.98
C TYR A 4 33.66 -24.40 20.92
N GLU A 5 34.45 -25.35 21.41
CA GLU A 5 35.50 -25.09 22.40
C GLU A 5 36.57 -24.12 21.90
N LYS A 6 37.06 -24.34 20.68
CA LYS A 6 38.11 -23.51 20.05
C LYS A 6 37.62 -22.08 19.82
N GLU A 7 36.43 -21.93 19.24
CA GLU A 7 35.83 -20.63 18.94
C GLU A 7 35.50 -19.89 20.23
N SER A 8 35.00 -20.60 21.25
CA SER A 8 34.76 -20.02 22.57
C SER A 8 36.04 -19.49 23.22
N TYR A 9 37.16 -20.19 23.05
CA TYR A 9 38.47 -19.75 23.54
C TYR A 9 38.91 -18.46 22.85
N GLU A 10 38.86 -18.43 21.51
CA GLU A 10 39.25 -17.25 20.73
C GLU A 10 38.34 -16.04 20.99
N ILE A 11 37.03 -16.26 21.12
CA ILE A 11 36.07 -15.18 21.47
C ILE A 11 36.42 -14.57 22.83
N ARG A 12 36.70 -15.40 23.83
CA ARG A 12 37.10 -14.89 25.16
C ARG A 12 38.41 -14.13 25.08
N GLY A 13 39.39 -14.64 24.34
CA GLY A 13 40.64 -13.94 24.07
C GLY A 13 40.40 -12.56 23.45
N ALA A 14 39.55 -12.48 22.42
CA ALA A 14 39.23 -11.23 21.75
C ALA A 14 38.63 -10.19 22.70
N VAL A 15 37.71 -10.65 23.56
CA VAL A 15 37.06 -9.83 24.59
C VAL A 15 38.08 -9.31 25.61
N PHE A 16 39.02 -10.14 26.05
CA PHE A 16 40.05 -9.71 26.99
C PHE A 16 41.04 -8.72 26.36
N ASP A 17 41.42 -8.90 25.10
CA ASP A 17 42.30 -7.95 24.39
C ASP A 17 41.66 -6.55 24.35
N VAL A 18 40.38 -6.49 23.99
CA VAL A 18 39.61 -5.23 23.95
C VAL A 18 39.54 -4.58 25.33
N TYR A 19 39.26 -5.36 26.38
CA TYR A 19 39.20 -4.80 27.75
C TYR A 19 40.58 -4.35 28.24
N LYS A 20 41.65 -5.06 27.88
CA LYS A 20 43.02 -4.68 28.26
C LYS A 20 43.46 -3.38 27.60
N GLU A 21 43.04 -3.15 26.35
CA GLU A 21 43.41 -1.95 25.60
C GLU A 21 42.53 -0.74 25.93
N LEU A 22 41.22 -0.93 26.09
CA LEU A 22 40.25 0.17 26.26
C LEU A 22 39.73 0.35 27.69
N GLY A 23 39.87 -0.64 28.56
CA GLY A 23 39.27 -0.61 29.90
C GLY A 23 37.74 -0.48 29.88
N CYS A 24 37.16 0.00 31.00
CA CYS A 24 35.75 0.33 31.13
C CYS A 24 35.51 1.85 30.96
N GLY A 25 34.29 2.25 30.54
CA GLY A 25 33.85 3.65 30.52
C GLY A 25 33.52 4.22 29.13
N HIS A 26 33.75 3.45 28.07
CA HIS A 26 33.35 3.86 26.72
C HIS A 26 31.90 3.50 26.39
N LYS A 27 31.37 4.12 25.33
CA LYS A 27 30.05 3.77 24.78
C LYS A 27 30.09 2.37 24.16
N GLU A 28 28.95 1.67 24.21
CA GLU A 28 28.78 0.32 23.65
C GLU A 28 29.25 0.20 22.18
N SER A 29 28.96 1.21 21.36
CA SER A 29 29.37 1.25 19.96
C SER A 29 30.89 1.29 19.75
N VAL A 30 31.67 1.78 20.73
CA VAL A 30 33.13 1.74 20.70
C VAL A 30 33.62 0.32 20.92
N TYR A 31 33.06 -0.37 21.92
CA TYR A 31 33.39 -1.78 22.18
C TYR A 31 33.00 -2.69 21.02
N GLN A 32 31.85 -2.46 20.37
CA GLN A 32 31.48 -3.21 19.18
C GLN A 32 32.53 -3.06 18.05
N LYS A 33 32.99 -1.83 17.78
CA LYS A 33 34.02 -1.59 16.75
C LYS A 33 35.35 -2.26 17.10
N ALA A 34 35.79 -2.13 18.35
CA ALA A 34 37.03 -2.74 18.82
C ALA A 34 36.97 -4.28 18.81
N LEU A 35 35.85 -4.84 19.27
CA LEU A 35 35.63 -6.28 19.31
C LEU A 35 35.56 -6.89 17.92
N LEU A 36 34.94 -6.20 16.94
CA LEU A 36 34.97 -6.63 15.55
C LEU A 36 36.41 -6.83 15.06
N LYS A 37 37.28 -5.83 15.30
CA LYS A 37 38.69 -5.89 14.90
C LYS A 37 39.41 -7.05 15.59
N SER A 38 39.27 -7.17 16.91
CA SER A 38 39.92 -8.22 17.70
C SER A 38 39.48 -9.64 17.30
N LEU A 39 38.19 -9.83 16.99
CA LEU A 39 37.68 -11.11 16.48
C LEU A 39 38.30 -11.47 15.11
N ILE A 40 38.42 -10.49 14.22
CA ILE A 40 39.03 -10.69 12.89
C ILE A 40 40.53 -11.01 13.02
N ASP A 41 41.26 -10.30 13.88
CA ASP A 41 42.69 -10.54 14.13
C ASP A 41 42.96 -11.96 14.65
N ARG A 42 41.99 -12.52 15.39
CA ARG A 42 41.98 -13.91 15.86
C ARG A 42 41.44 -14.91 14.84
N LYS A 43 41.32 -14.50 13.57
CA LYS A 43 40.89 -15.33 12.43
C LYS A 43 39.45 -15.87 12.57
N LEU A 44 38.61 -15.20 13.35
CA LEU A 44 37.18 -15.48 13.41
C LEU A 44 36.43 -14.64 12.37
N LYS A 45 35.45 -15.24 11.72
CA LYS A 45 34.55 -14.52 10.83
C LYS A 45 33.44 -13.88 11.66
N ALA A 46 33.52 -12.58 11.92
CA ALA A 46 32.50 -11.84 12.67
C ALA A 46 31.67 -10.95 11.73
N GLU A 47 30.37 -11.21 11.63
CA GLU A 47 29.42 -10.41 10.84
C GLU A 47 28.56 -9.56 11.78
N ARG A 48 28.50 -8.24 11.53
CA ARG A 48 27.55 -7.33 12.20
C ARG A 48 26.25 -7.25 11.41
N GLU A 49 25.17 -6.84 12.10
CA GLU A 49 23.88 -6.52 11.48
C GLU A 49 23.24 -7.69 10.69
N LYS A 50 23.63 -8.93 11.03
CA LYS A 50 23.05 -10.11 10.40
C LYS A 50 21.61 -10.30 10.85
N ARG A 51 20.68 -10.36 9.91
CA ARG A 51 19.27 -10.65 10.18
C ARG A 51 19.07 -12.14 10.41
N LEU A 52 18.72 -12.52 11.64
CA LEU A 52 18.39 -13.88 12.04
C LEU A 52 16.87 -14.04 12.13
N ASP A 53 16.36 -15.15 11.61
CA ASP A 53 14.94 -15.44 11.66
C ASP A 53 14.54 -15.91 13.06
N VAL A 54 13.46 -15.33 13.58
CA VAL A 54 12.86 -15.68 14.88
C VAL A 54 11.67 -16.59 14.61
N PHE A 55 11.67 -17.76 15.24
CA PHE A 55 10.64 -18.78 15.04
C PHE A 55 9.75 -18.94 16.28
N PHE A 56 8.44 -19.06 16.03
CA PHE A 56 7.46 -19.51 17.01
C PHE A 56 6.70 -20.69 16.40
N LYS A 57 6.69 -21.85 17.07
CA LYS A 57 6.06 -23.09 16.55
C LYS A 57 6.49 -23.45 15.12
N LYS A 58 7.77 -23.26 14.78
CA LYS A 58 8.37 -23.47 13.44
C LYS A 58 7.92 -22.49 12.35
N GLU A 59 7.09 -21.50 12.68
CA GLU A 59 6.74 -20.41 11.78
C GLU A 59 7.63 -19.20 12.06
N LYS A 60 8.10 -18.55 10.99
CA LYS A 60 8.86 -17.31 11.12
C LYS A 60 7.91 -16.19 11.55
N VAL A 61 8.20 -15.60 12.72
CA VAL A 61 7.37 -14.52 13.30
C VAL A 61 8.09 -13.18 13.37
N GLY A 62 9.39 -13.14 13.08
CA GLY A 62 10.15 -11.91 13.11
C GLY A 62 11.60 -12.05 12.73
N THR A 63 12.35 -11.00 13.01
CA THR A 63 13.79 -10.91 12.76
C THR A 63 14.49 -10.36 13.99
N TYR A 64 15.55 -11.04 14.41
CA TYR A 64 16.46 -10.63 15.45
C TYR A 64 17.79 -10.26 14.80
N VAL A 65 18.40 -9.16 15.24
CA VAL A 65 19.69 -8.70 14.75
C VAL A 65 20.63 -8.64 15.94
N PRO A 66 21.50 -9.65 16.15
CA PRO A 66 22.51 -9.58 17.18
C PRO A 66 23.62 -8.61 16.79
N ASP A 67 24.40 -8.18 17.78
CA ASP A 67 25.59 -7.36 17.54
C ASP A 67 26.61 -8.08 16.66
N PHE A 68 26.80 -9.39 16.89
CA PHE A 68 27.65 -10.23 16.06
C PHE A 68 27.07 -11.62 15.83
N LEU A 69 27.30 -12.12 14.63
CA LEU A 69 27.29 -13.53 14.33
C LEU A 69 28.71 -13.99 13.99
N VAL A 70 29.28 -14.84 14.84
CA VAL A 70 30.65 -15.36 14.69
C VAL A 70 30.62 -16.74 14.04
N ASN A 71 31.43 -16.92 13.00
CA ASN A 71 31.57 -18.12 12.17
C ASN A 71 30.24 -18.69 11.64
N ASN A 72 29.18 -17.87 11.58
CA ASN A 72 27.82 -18.32 11.27
C ASN A 72 27.30 -19.41 12.23
N GLU A 73 27.75 -19.40 13.48
CA GLU A 73 27.46 -20.44 14.49
C GLU A 73 27.18 -19.90 15.90
N ILE A 74 27.80 -18.77 16.26
CA ILE A 74 27.76 -18.23 17.62
C ILE A 74 27.21 -16.80 17.62
N ILE A 75 26.15 -16.57 18.39
CA ILE A 75 25.57 -15.25 18.59
C ILE A 75 26.33 -14.49 19.67
N MET A 76 26.62 -13.21 19.46
CA MET A 76 27.13 -12.35 20.52
C MET A 76 26.34 -11.05 20.67
N GLU A 77 26.18 -10.64 21.93
CA GLU A 77 25.61 -9.37 22.37
C GLU A 77 26.62 -8.64 23.25
N VAL A 78 26.78 -7.34 23.02
CA VAL A 78 27.67 -6.46 23.77
C VAL A 78 26.82 -5.52 24.62
N LYS A 79 27.33 -5.23 25.81
CA LYS A 79 26.78 -4.23 26.74
C LYS A 79 27.91 -3.39 27.32
N ALA A 80 27.59 -2.15 27.66
CA ALA A 80 28.50 -1.23 28.36
C ALA A 80 27.80 -0.58 29.56
N LYS A 81 27.54 -1.36 30.61
CA LYS A 81 26.84 -0.92 31.82
C LYS A 81 27.55 -1.40 33.09
N PRO A 82 27.25 -0.81 34.27
CA PRO A 82 27.93 -1.18 35.51
C PRO A 82 27.86 -2.68 35.84
N GLU A 83 26.73 -3.34 35.52
CA GLU A 83 26.56 -4.78 35.73
C GLU A 83 25.48 -5.39 34.82
N ILE A 84 25.65 -6.68 34.45
CA ILE A 84 24.61 -7.51 33.83
C ILE A 84 23.51 -7.82 34.84
N LYS A 85 22.26 -7.43 34.53
CA LYS A 85 21.07 -7.77 35.32
C LYS A 85 20.45 -9.08 34.81
N LYS A 86 19.61 -9.69 35.64
CA LYS A 86 18.86 -10.92 35.31
C LYS A 86 18.05 -10.77 34.01
N GLN A 87 17.39 -9.63 33.83
CA GLN A 87 16.58 -9.32 32.65
C GLN A 87 17.37 -9.37 31.35
N ASP A 88 18.65 -8.98 31.38
CA ASP A 88 19.50 -9.00 30.18
C ASP A 88 19.84 -10.43 29.77
N VAL A 89 20.09 -11.29 30.74
CA VAL A 89 20.36 -12.70 30.52
C VAL A 89 19.11 -13.42 30.01
N GLU A 90 17.93 -13.07 30.54
CA GLU A 90 16.64 -13.59 30.10
C GLU A 90 16.31 -13.16 28.67
N GLN A 91 16.48 -11.87 28.34
CA GLN A 91 16.28 -11.36 26.97
C GLN A 91 17.22 -12.07 25.98
N PHE A 92 18.50 -12.16 26.33
CA PHE A 92 19.49 -12.86 25.52
C PHE A 92 19.12 -14.34 25.31
N TRP A 93 18.63 -15.01 26.37
CA TRP A 93 18.20 -16.39 26.30
C TRP A 93 16.99 -16.59 25.38
N HIS A 94 15.99 -15.70 25.43
CA HIS A 94 14.82 -15.76 24.55
C HIS A 94 15.21 -15.62 23.08
N TYR A 95 16.14 -14.72 22.76
CA TYR A 95 16.64 -14.60 21.38
C TYR A 95 17.44 -15.82 20.96
N LEU A 96 18.36 -16.33 21.80
CA LEU A 96 19.12 -17.53 21.47
C LEU A 96 18.19 -18.73 21.20
N THR A 97 17.20 -18.97 22.06
CA THR A 97 16.28 -20.11 21.94
C THR A 97 15.24 -19.99 20.83
N SER A 98 14.97 -18.78 20.33
CA SER A 98 14.05 -18.55 19.21
C SER A 98 14.74 -18.56 17.84
N THR A 99 16.05 -18.81 17.81
CA THR A 99 16.87 -18.97 16.60
C THR A 99 17.38 -20.41 16.47
N ASN A 100 18.04 -20.73 15.36
CA ASN A 100 18.63 -22.05 15.13
C ASN A 100 20.05 -22.21 15.72
N TYR A 101 20.51 -21.23 16.50
CA TYR A 101 21.86 -21.20 17.06
C TYR A 101 21.89 -21.82 18.45
N LYS A 102 22.95 -22.59 18.73
CA LYS A 102 23.07 -23.35 19.97
C LYS A 102 23.93 -22.68 21.03
N LEU A 103 24.75 -21.71 20.65
CA LEU A 103 25.69 -21.04 21.55
C LEU A 103 25.59 -19.54 21.36
N GLY A 104 25.63 -18.82 22.48
CA GLY A 104 25.87 -17.40 22.45
C GLY A 104 26.61 -16.85 23.66
N PHE A 105 27.17 -15.66 23.47
CA PHE A 105 27.86 -14.87 24.48
C PHE A 105 27.18 -13.52 24.69
N LEU A 106 26.84 -13.22 25.94
CA LEU A 106 26.51 -11.88 26.39
C LEU A 106 27.73 -11.31 27.11
N VAL A 107 28.30 -10.24 26.58
CA VAL A 107 29.54 -9.64 27.07
C VAL A 107 29.25 -8.23 27.57
N ASN A 108 29.68 -7.90 28.79
CA ASN A 108 29.58 -6.55 29.33
C ASN A 108 30.96 -5.98 29.67
N PHE A 109 31.31 -4.88 29.01
CA PHE A 109 32.57 -4.15 29.23
C PHE A 109 32.47 -3.01 30.26
N GLY A 110 31.26 -2.70 30.74
CA GLY A 110 31.03 -1.53 31.60
C GLY A 110 31.29 -1.76 33.10
N LYS A 111 31.59 -2.98 33.55
CA LYS A 111 31.85 -3.27 34.96
C LYS A 111 33.25 -2.82 35.35
N ALA A 112 33.35 -2.11 36.48
CA ALA A 112 34.63 -1.76 37.07
C ALA A 112 35.36 -3.02 37.55
N GLY A 113 36.65 -3.14 37.22
CA GLY A 113 37.49 -4.25 37.68
C GLY A 113 37.44 -5.53 36.83
N GLY A 114 36.67 -5.56 35.73
CA GLY A 114 36.78 -6.65 34.74
C GLY A 114 35.62 -6.72 33.76
N VAL A 115 35.79 -7.54 32.73
CA VAL A 115 34.74 -7.87 31.77
C VAL A 115 33.85 -9.00 32.31
N GLN A 116 32.53 -8.88 32.12
CA GLN A 116 31.60 -9.97 32.43
C GLN A 116 31.26 -10.73 31.15
N ILE A 117 31.40 -12.05 31.17
CA ILE A 117 31.09 -12.93 30.03
C ILE A 117 30.09 -13.99 30.47
N VAL A 118 28.90 -13.94 29.90
CA VAL A 118 27.85 -14.95 30.12
C VAL A 118 27.75 -15.82 28.88
N ARG A 119 28.15 -17.08 29.01
CA ARG A 119 28.04 -18.09 27.95
C ARG A 119 26.75 -18.90 28.15
N ARG A 120 25.91 -18.99 27.12
CA ARG A 120 24.67 -19.80 27.14
C ARG A 120 24.68 -20.83 26.03
N VAL A 121 24.41 -22.08 26.40
CA VAL A 121 24.25 -23.20 25.47
C VAL A 121 22.80 -23.61 25.47
N TYR A 122 22.19 -23.62 24.29
CA TYR A 122 20.88 -24.19 24.05
C TYR A 122 21.05 -25.48 23.25
N ASP A 123 20.67 -26.60 23.86
CA ASP A 123 20.68 -27.90 23.20
C ASP A 123 19.24 -28.37 22.95
N LEU A 124 18.92 -28.56 21.67
CA LEU A 124 17.63 -29.06 21.18
C LEU A 124 17.38 -30.54 21.58
N SER A 125 18.41 -31.26 22.05
CA SER A 125 18.33 -32.69 22.38
C SER A 125 17.34 -33.03 23.51
N ARG A 126 16.95 -32.07 24.35
CA ARG A 126 15.95 -32.26 25.43
C ARG A 126 14.49 -32.11 24.98
N ASN A 127 14.22 -31.64 23.76
CA ASN A 127 12.87 -31.43 23.26
C ASN A 127 12.70 -32.03 21.84
N LYS A 128 12.73 -33.38 21.78
CA LYS A 128 12.65 -34.17 20.53
C LYS A 128 11.40 -33.92 19.67
N ASN A 129 10.41 -33.16 20.15
CA ASN A 129 9.19 -32.88 19.38
C ASN A 129 9.11 -31.45 18.80
N ALA A 130 10.05 -30.55 19.12
CA ALA A 130 9.98 -29.16 18.66
C ALA A 130 10.82 -28.85 17.42
N PHE A 131 11.80 -29.68 17.06
CA PHE A 131 12.73 -29.35 15.97
C PHE A 131 13.23 -30.59 15.22
N SER A 132 12.31 -31.41 14.71
CA SER A 132 12.61 -32.28 13.56
C SER A 132 12.11 -31.61 12.29
N SER A 133 13.03 -30.97 11.58
CA SER A 133 13.22 -31.08 10.13
C SER A 133 14.26 -30.07 9.67
N ALA A 134 15.22 -30.57 8.89
CA ALA A 134 16.22 -29.84 8.11
C ALA A 134 17.48 -29.32 8.85
N SER A 135 18.24 -30.25 9.44
CA SER A 135 19.67 -30.26 9.14
C SER A 135 19.89 -31.26 8.00
N ASN A 136 19.76 -30.79 6.78
CA ASN A 136 20.55 -31.36 5.69
C ASN A 136 21.63 -30.34 5.38
N SER A 137 22.87 -30.76 5.59
CA SER A 137 24.02 -30.29 4.83
C SER A 137 23.80 -30.63 3.36
N ALA A 138 22.85 -29.95 2.73
CA ALA A 138 22.87 -29.75 1.31
C ALA A 138 23.59 -28.43 1.12
N SER A 139 24.65 -28.44 0.33
CA SER A 139 25.05 -27.27 -0.43
C SER A 139 23.79 -26.48 -0.81
N PHE A 140 23.57 -25.33 -0.18
CA PHE A 140 22.45 -24.46 -0.55
C PHE A 140 22.84 -23.86 -1.90
N ARG A 141 22.71 -24.66 -2.97
CA ARG A 141 22.33 -24.13 -4.26
C ARG A 141 20.97 -23.50 -3.99
N VAL A 142 21.00 -22.21 -3.66
CA VAL A 142 19.88 -21.32 -3.87
C VAL A 142 19.34 -21.72 -5.24
N ILE A 143 18.14 -22.31 -5.28
CA ILE A 143 17.41 -22.45 -6.54
C ILE A 143 17.04 -21.02 -6.89
N HIS A 144 17.98 -20.33 -7.56
CA HIS A 144 17.85 -18.94 -8.00
C HIS A 144 16.59 -18.74 -8.86
N GLY A 145 16.02 -19.83 -9.38
CA GLY A 145 14.73 -19.85 -10.06
C GLY A 145 13.55 -19.41 -9.18
N TYR A 146 13.37 -19.92 -7.96
CA TYR A 146 12.13 -19.64 -7.20
C TYR A 146 12.06 -18.20 -6.68
N VAL A 147 13.18 -17.63 -6.24
CA VAL A 147 13.24 -16.23 -5.81
C VAL A 147 13.07 -15.28 -7.00
N ALA A 148 13.65 -15.61 -8.17
CA ALA A 148 13.41 -14.87 -9.41
C ALA A 148 11.94 -14.99 -9.87
N LEU A 149 11.33 -16.17 -9.75
CA LEU A 149 9.93 -16.40 -10.08
C LEU A 149 8.99 -15.64 -9.14
N MET A 150 9.27 -15.65 -7.83
CA MET A 150 8.46 -14.91 -6.86
C MET A 150 8.61 -13.39 -7.01
N SER A 151 9.82 -12.89 -7.26
CA SER A 151 10.02 -11.46 -7.57
C SER A 151 9.34 -11.05 -8.87
N LEU A 152 9.40 -11.88 -9.92
CA LEU A 152 8.68 -11.65 -11.17
C LEU A 152 7.16 -11.65 -10.97
N LEU A 153 6.64 -12.54 -10.13
CA LEU A 153 5.22 -12.62 -9.82
C LEU A 153 4.76 -11.36 -9.06
N VAL A 154 5.52 -10.91 -8.06
CA VAL A 154 5.20 -9.69 -7.31
C VAL A 154 5.28 -8.44 -8.19
N VAL A 155 6.33 -8.29 -9.00
CA VAL A 155 6.49 -7.17 -9.92
C VAL A 155 5.41 -7.21 -11.01
N GLY A 156 5.07 -8.39 -11.53
CA GLY A 156 3.99 -8.59 -12.49
C GLY A 156 2.61 -8.22 -11.91
N ALA A 157 2.32 -8.67 -10.69
CA ALA A 157 1.07 -8.33 -9.99
C ALA A 157 0.96 -6.82 -9.73
N ALA A 158 2.06 -6.17 -9.30
CA ALA A 158 2.10 -4.72 -9.12
C ALA A 158 1.89 -3.98 -10.45
N GLY A 159 2.53 -4.42 -11.54
CA GLY A 159 2.37 -3.84 -12.87
C GLY A 159 0.96 -3.97 -13.43
N LEU A 160 0.31 -5.13 -13.24
CA LEU A 160 -1.09 -5.34 -13.62
C LEU A 160 -2.04 -4.45 -12.81
N ALA A 161 -1.81 -4.30 -11.51
CA ALA A 161 -2.63 -3.43 -10.67
C ALA A 161 -2.59 -1.97 -11.15
N VAL A 162 -1.39 -1.43 -11.43
CA VAL A 162 -1.23 -0.07 -11.96
C VAL A 162 -1.91 0.08 -13.33
N SER A 163 -1.74 -0.91 -14.22
CA SER A 163 -2.35 -0.89 -15.55
C SER A 163 -3.89 -0.88 -15.47
N ILE A 164 -4.47 -1.72 -14.60
CA ILE A 164 -5.92 -1.75 -14.36
C ILE A 164 -6.42 -0.41 -13.81
N SER A 165 -5.70 0.19 -12.86
CA SER A 165 -6.06 1.51 -12.31
C SER A 165 -6.08 2.60 -13.40
N LEU A 166 -5.08 2.62 -14.29
CA LEU A 166 -5.03 3.58 -15.40
C LEU A 166 -6.18 3.37 -16.40
N ILE A 167 -6.51 2.12 -16.72
CA ILE A 167 -7.65 1.79 -17.59
C ILE A 167 -8.96 2.24 -16.96
N LEU A 168 -9.17 2.00 -15.66
CA LEU A 168 -10.37 2.43 -14.94
C LEU A 168 -10.53 3.95 -14.94
N PHE A 169 -9.44 4.69 -14.72
CA PHE A 169 -9.45 6.15 -14.80
C PHE A 169 -9.75 6.64 -16.22
N GLY A 170 -9.14 6.01 -17.24
CA GLY A 170 -9.41 6.28 -18.65
C GLY A 170 -10.89 6.09 -19.01
N VAL A 171 -11.48 4.95 -18.63
CA VAL A 171 -12.91 4.66 -18.84
C VAL A 171 -13.80 5.67 -18.10
N GLY A 172 -13.39 6.15 -16.93
CA GLY A 172 -14.08 7.23 -16.22
C GLY A 172 -14.15 8.51 -17.06
N SER A 173 -13.00 8.94 -17.60
CA SER A 173 -12.91 10.16 -18.42
C SER A 173 -13.70 10.07 -19.75
N THR A 174 -13.74 8.90 -20.39
CA THR A 174 -14.52 8.70 -21.62
C THR A 174 -16.03 8.66 -21.36
N ARG A 175 -16.45 8.14 -20.19
CA ARG A 175 -17.86 8.21 -19.77
C ARG A 175 -18.31 9.65 -19.54
N SER A 176 -17.50 10.47 -18.87
CA SER A 176 -17.85 11.87 -18.62
C SER A 176 -17.95 12.70 -19.89
N SER A 177 -17.05 12.51 -20.86
CA SER A 177 -17.12 13.20 -22.16
C SER A 177 -18.36 12.79 -22.96
N PHE A 178 -18.71 11.50 -22.98
CA PHE A 178 -19.92 11.03 -23.66
C PHE A 178 -21.22 11.56 -23.03
N VAL A 179 -21.27 11.70 -21.70
CA VAL A 179 -22.42 12.31 -21.00
C VAL A 179 -22.56 13.78 -21.35
N ILE A 180 -21.46 14.53 -21.42
CA ILE A 180 -21.46 15.94 -21.83
C ILE A 180 -21.95 16.07 -23.28
N GLU A 181 -21.49 15.20 -24.18
CA GLU A 181 -21.89 15.21 -25.59
C GLU A 181 -23.38 14.89 -25.77
N GLN A 182 -23.88 13.82 -25.13
CA GLN A 182 -25.31 13.49 -25.14
C GLN A 182 -26.17 14.60 -24.51
N SER A 183 -25.67 15.26 -23.46
CA SER A 183 -26.35 16.41 -22.87
C SER A 183 -26.44 17.58 -23.85
N GLY A 184 -25.40 17.82 -24.65
CA GLY A 184 -25.41 18.84 -25.71
C GLY A 184 -26.45 18.51 -26.79
N GLN A 185 -26.50 17.25 -27.23
CA GLN A 185 -27.50 16.79 -28.20
C GLN A 185 -28.93 16.96 -27.68
N SER A 186 -29.21 16.54 -26.44
CA SER A 186 -30.53 16.70 -25.81
C SER A 186 -30.98 18.17 -25.75
N LYS A 187 -30.06 19.09 -25.43
CA LYS A 187 -30.33 20.53 -25.42
C LYS A 187 -30.67 21.08 -26.81
N ASN A 188 -29.94 20.66 -27.85
CA ASN A 188 -30.20 21.10 -29.22
C ASN A 188 -31.56 20.61 -29.73
N ILE A 189 -31.93 19.36 -29.42
CA ILE A 189 -33.25 18.80 -29.76
C ILE A 189 -34.36 19.53 -28.99
N ALA A 190 -34.16 19.86 -27.71
CA ALA A 190 -35.11 20.66 -26.94
C ALA A 190 -35.36 22.04 -27.57
N ASN A 191 -34.30 22.73 -27.99
CA ASN A 191 -34.41 24.01 -28.69
C ASN A 191 -35.17 23.87 -30.02
N ALA A 192 -34.91 22.82 -30.79
CA ALA A 192 -35.66 22.57 -32.02
C ALA A 192 -37.17 22.34 -31.77
N CYS A 193 -37.53 21.59 -30.72
CA CYS A 193 -38.92 21.42 -30.30
C CYS A 193 -39.57 22.75 -29.89
N ALA A 194 -38.83 23.59 -29.16
CA ALA A 194 -39.30 24.90 -28.75
C ALA A 194 -39.60 25.81 -29.96
N GLU A 195 -38.72 25.83 -30.96
CA GLU A 195 -38.92 26.59 -32.20
C GLU A 195 -40.15 26.10 -32.98
N GLU A 196 -40.38 24.79 -33.05
CA GLU A 196 -41.58 24.24 -33.70
C GLU A 196 -42.86 24.64 -32.94
N ALA A 197 -42.84 24.65 -31.61
CA ALA A 197 -43.96 25.15 -30.80
C ALA A 197 -44.21 26.65 -31.02
N LEU A 198 -43.15 27.47 -31.06
CA LEU A 198 -43.22 28.91 -31.35
C LEU A 198 -43.79 29.17 -32.75
N LYS A 199 -43.41 28.37 -33.74
CA LYS A 199 -43.95 28.44 -35.11
C LYS A 199 -45.45 28.17 -35.13
N LYS A 200 -45.94 27.18 -34.37
CA LYS A 200 -47.39 26.90 -34.27
C LYS A 200 -48.16 28.03 -33.60
N ILE A 201 -47.60 28.63 -32.54
CA ILE A 201 -48.18 29.81 -31.88
C ILE A 201 -48.20 31.03 -32.82
N ARG A 202 -47.15 31.22 -33.63
CA ARG A 202 -47.11 32.28 -34.64
C ARG A 202 -48.23 32.12 -35.68
N ASN A 203 -48.50 30.88 -36.11
CA ASN A 203 -49.53 30.60 -37.10
C ASN A 203 -50.96 30.62 -36.52
N SER A 204 -51.11 30.37 -35.22
CA SER A 204 -52.40 30.41 -34.52
C SER A 204 -52.24 30.97 -33.11
N LEU A 205 -52.77 32.18 -32.90
CA LEU A 205 -52.71 32.90 -31.62
C LEU A 205 -53.39 32.14 -30.47
N ALA A 206 -54.37 31.30 -30.79
CA ALA A 206 -55.10 30.48 -29.84
C ALA A 206 -54.49 29.08 -29.66
N TYR A 207 -53.34 28.77 -30.27
CA TYR A 207 -52.77 27.45 -30.20
C TYR A 207 -52.45 27.04 -28.75
N THR A 208 -53.06 25.93 -28.36
CA THR A 208 -52.76 25.15 -27.16
C THR A 208 -52.76 23.69 -27.57
N GLY A 209 -51.87 22.90 -26.98
CA GLY A 209 -51.79 21.47 -27.29
C GLY A 209 -50.37 20.96 -27.28
N ASN A 210 -50.23 19.71 -27.67
CA ASN A 210 -48.99 18.96 -27.54
C ASN A 210 -48.47 18.60 -28.93
N GLY A 211 -47.17 18.34 -29.01
CA GLY A 211 -46.55 17.77 -30.18
C GLY A 211 -45.30 17.00 -29.83
N ASN A 212 -44.84 16.21 -30.78
CA ASN A 212 -43.58 15.51 -30.70
C ASN A 212 -42.76 15.77 -31.96
N LEU A 213 -41.45 15.63 -31.83
CA LEU A 213 -40.51 15.74 -32.93
C LEU A 213 -39.37 14.75 -32.67
N THR A 214 -39.02 13.99 -33.69
CA THR A 214 -37.91 13.02 -33.65
C THR A 214 -36.82 13.51 -34.58
N LEU A 215 -35.61 13.69 -34.06
CA LEU A 215 -34.43 14.16 -34.78
C LEU A 215 -33.29 13.16 -34.59
N GLY A 216 -33.00 12.38 -35.63
CA GLY A 216 -31.96 11.36 -35.58
C GLY A 216 -32.21 10.33 -34.47
N GLN A 217 -31.32 10.29 -33.48
CA GLN A 217 -31.34 9.34 -32.35
C GLN A 217 -31.99 9.91 -31.07
N GLY A 218 -32.69 11.04 -31.15
CA GLY A 218 -33.36 11.64 -30.00
C GLY A 218 -34.80 12.06 -30.32
N THR A 219 -35.61 12.11 -29.26
CA THR A 219 -37.03 12.46 -29.34
C THR A 219 -37.29 13.64 -28.41
N CYS A 220 -38.18 14.54 -28.81
CA CYS A 220 -38.70 15.56 -27.91
C CYS A 220 -40.22 15.65 -27.99
N SER A 221 -40.81 16.08 -26.89
CA SER A 221 -42.20 16.47 -26.80
C SER A 221 -42.29 17.89 -26.27
N TYR A 222 -43.30 18.61 -26.73
CA TYR A 222 -43.64 19.92 -26.20
C TYR A 222 -45.12 19.99 -25.88
N ALA A 223 -45.48 20.84 -24.91
CA ALA A 223 -46.85 21.16 -24.55
C ALA A 223 -46.99 22.68 -24.42
N VAL A 224 -48.02 23.24 -25.05
CA VAL A 224 -48.36 24.66 -24.99
C VAL A 224 -49.62 24.84 -24.17
N SER A 225 -49.53 25.56 -23.07
CA SER A 225 -50.66 25.93 -22.21
C SER A 225 -50.98 27.43 -22.31
N ALA A 226 -52.27 27.75 -22.19
CA ALA A 226 -52.75 29.12 -22.18
C ALA A 226 -52.54 29.76 -20.79
N GLY A 227 -52.07 31.01 -20.78
CA GLY A 227 -52.08 31.90 -19.64
C GLY A 227 -53.13 33.01 -19.79
N SER A 228 -52.97 34.11 -19.05
CA SER A 228 -53.84 35.28 -19.16
C SER A 228 -53.67 36.00 -20.50
N GLY A 229 -54.77 36.24 -21.21
CA GLY A 229 -54.78 36.93 -22.50
C GLY A 229 -53.92 36.23 -23.57
N GLN A 230 -52.88 36.91 -24.03
CA GLN A 230 -51.94 36.39 -25.03
C GLN A 230 -50.78 35.58 -24.42
N ALA A 231 -50.72 35.45 -23.09
CA ALA A 231 -49.63 34.73 -22.45
C ALA A 231 -49.71 33.23 -22.76
N ARG A 232 -48.56 32.61 -23.03
CA ARG A 232 -48.44 31.16 -23.28
C ARG A 232 -47.23 30.61 -22.54
N THR A 233 -47.35 29.38 -22.07
CA THR A 233 -46.22 28.64 -21.52
C THR A 233 -45.97 27.42 -22.38
N ILE A 234 -44.73 27.26 -22.83
CA ILE A 234 -44.26 26.09 -23.58
C ILE A 234 -43.39 25.28 -22.64
N THR A 235 -43.75 24.02 -22.42
CA THR A 235 -42.92 23.06 -21.69
C THR A 235 -42.41 22.03 -22.68
N VAL A 236 -41.09 21.90 -22.79
CA VAL A 236 -40.40 20.97 -23.68
C VAL A 236 -39.65 19.93 -22.86
N SER A 237 -39.70 18.68 -23.29
CA SER A 237 -38.90 17.58 -22.76
C SER A 237 -38.22 16.87 -23.93
N ALA A 238 -36.88 16.93 -23.99
CA ALA A 238 -36.10 16.23 -25.00
C ALA A 238 -35.25 15.14 -24.38
N THR A 239 -35.15 14.01 -25.05
CA THR A 239 -34.38 12.84 -24.63
C THR A 239 -33.43 12.46 -25.74
N ALA A 240 -32.13 12.39 -25.43
CA ALA A 240 -31.09 11.93 -26.35
C ALA A 240 -30.34 10.74 -25.75
N GLY A 241 -29.91 9.82 -26.61
CA GLY A 241 -29.14 8.64 -26.25
C GLY A 241 -29.85 7.33 -26.60
N THR A 242 -29.12 6.23 -26.51
CA THR A 242 -29.60 4.88 -26.79
C THR A 242 -29.74 4.10 -25.49
N ALA A 243 -30.82 3.31 -25.37
CA ALA A 243 -31.08 2.50 -24.18
C ALA A 243 -29.87 1.60 -23.85
N PRO A 244 -29.46 1.51 -22.57
CA PRO A 244 -30.14 1.99 -21.36
C PRO A 244 -29.74 3.40 -20.89
N ARG A 245 -28.90 4.14 -21.63
CA ARG A 245 -28.39 5.46 -21.23
C ARG A 245 -29.04 6.56 -22.04
N THR A 246 -30.14 7.09 -21.51
CA THR A 246 -30.84 8.26 -22.06
C THR A 246 -30.70 9.45 -21.12
N ILE A 247 -30.52 10.64 -21.70
CA ILE A 247 -30.44 11.90 -20.96
C ILE A 247 -31.62 12.77 -21.39
N THR A 248 -32.46 13.12 -20.43
CA THR A 248 -33.61 14.02 -20.64
C THR A 248 -33.28 15.43 -20.13
N ARG A 249 -33.48 16.44 -20.98
CA ARG A 249 -33.43 17.86 -20.61
C ARG A 249 -34.80 18.49 -20.81
N LYS A 250 -35.21 19.36 -19.89
CA LYS A 250 -36.49 20.06 -19.96
C LYS A 250 -36.29 21.56 -20.02
N ILE A 251 -37.05 22.22 -20.86
CA ILE A 251 -37.01 23.67 -21.02
C ILE A 251 -38.42 24.21 -20.85
N GLN A 252 -38.54 25.34 -20.17
CA GLN A 252 -39.78 26.09 -20.09
C GLN A 252 -39.59 27.47 -20.68
N ILE A 253 -40.51 27.85 -21.57
CA ILE A 253 -40.55 29.16 -22.21
C ILE A 253 -41.86 29.83 -21.83
N SER A 254 -41.77 31.05 -21.32
CA SER A 254 -42.92 31.88 -21.01
C SER A 254 -43.01 33.02 -22.01
N ILE A 255 -44.19 33.20 -22.59
CA ILE A 255 -44.50 34.24 -23.56
C ILE A 255 -45.51 35.18 -22.88
N SER A 256 -45.23 36.48 -22.94
CA SER A 256 -46.10 37.52 -22.37
C SER A 256 -47.10 38.08 -23.39
N GLN A 257 -46.71 38.11 -24.66
CA GLN A 257 -47.49 38.69 -25.75
C GLN A 257 -47.13 38.02 -27.09
N ILE A 258 -48.09 37.87 -28.00
CA ILE A 258 -47.87 37.20 -29.30
C ILE A 258 -47.95 38.20 -30.47
N THR A 259 -48.85 39.19 -30.39
CA THR A 259 -49.09 40.19 -31.45
C THR A 259 -48.84 41.60 -30.92
N PRO A 260 -48.18 42.52 -31.65
CA PRO A 260 -47.70 42.42 -33.05
C PRO A 260 -46.40 41.64 -33.22
N ARG A 261 -45.70 41.32 -32.14
CA ARG A 261 -44.48 40.51 -32.12
C ARG A 261 -44.49 39.59 -30.91
N ILE A 262 -43.94 38.39 -31.05
CA ILE A 262 -43.80 37.44 -29.95
C ILE A 262 -42.78 37.99 -28.96
N ASN A 263 -43.21 38.21 -27.71
CA ASN A 263 -42.36 38.65 -26.62
C ASN A 263 -42.16 37.51 -25.61
N VAL A 264 -40.99 36.87 -25.68
CA VAL A 264 -40.56 35.82 -24.75
C VAL A 264 -40.08 36.48 -23.45
N SER A 265 -40.74 36.19 -22.34
CA SER A 265 -40.38 36.73 -21.02
C SER A 265 -39.36 35.87 -20.28
N SER A 266 -39.31 34.56 -20.56
CA SER A 266 -38.34 33.64 -19.99
C SER A 266 -38.07 32.48 -20.92
N TRP A 267 -36.82 32.03 -20.96
CA TRP A 267 -36.37 30.80 -21.59
C TRP A 267 -35.35 30.16 -20.67
N GLN A 268 -35.78 29.15 -19.91
CA GLN A 268 -34.92 28.53 -18.89
C GLN A 268 -35.03 27.02 -18.88
N GLU A 269 -33.93 26.38 -18.49
CA GLU A 269 -33.91 24.95 -18.24
C GLU A 269 -34.55 24.66 -16.88
N ILE A 270 -35.44 23.67 -16.82
CA ILE A 270 -36.11 23.26 -15.59
C ILE A 270 -35.65 21.85 -15.17
N PRO A 271 -35.66 21.53 -13.88
CA PRO A 271 -35.30 20.19 -13.37
C PRO A 271 -36.16 19.03 -13.89
#